data_AF-A0A5E4ITL1-F1
#
_entry.id   AF-A0A5E4ITL1-F1
#
_cell.length_a   1.000
_cell.length_b   1.000
_cell.length_c   1.000
_cell.angle_alpha   90.00
_cell.angle_beta   90.00
_cell.angle_gamma   90.00
#
_symmetry.space_group_name_H-M   'P 1'
#
loop_
_entity.id
_entity.type
_entity.pdbx_description
1 polymer ?
#
loop_
_entity_poly.entity_id
_entity_poly.type
_entity_poly.pdbx_seq_one_letter_code
_entity_poly.pdbx_strand_id
1 'polypeptide(L)'
;MMDIEKEMEVQDSLIRCRQKTKETEKVLDYDYKKCAGCSICVDLCPKKALQEGPLQEIAKGLDAPPVLIDLDLCAFCGMCVNFCPTRALKMTIEEKSPET
;
A
#
# COMPACT_ATOMS: atom_id res chain seq x y z
N MET A 1 -5.33 20.37 15.03
CA MET A 1 -5.71 18.99 14.67
C MET A 1 -5.48 18.89 13.17
N MET A 2 -4.51 18.10 12.70
CA MET A 2 -4.32 17.90 11.26
C MET A 2 -5.38 16.90 10.80
N ASP A 3 -6.27 17.34 9.93
CA ASP A 3 -7.30 16.51 9.32
C ASP A 3 -6.63 15.60 8.28
N ILE A 4 -6.26 14.39 8.71
CA ILE A 4 -5.72 13.34 7.84
C ILE A 4 -6.82 12.30 7.67
N GLU A 5 -7.32 12.16 6.45
CA GLU A 5 -8.29 11.15 6.09
C GLU A 5 -7.57 10.03 5.33
N LYS A 6 -7.89 8.79 5.67
CA LYS A 6 -7.37 7.61 4.98
C LYS A 6 -8.50 6.69 4.60
N GLU A 7 -8.42 6.12 3.41
CA GLU A 7 -9.41 5.18 2.87
C GLU A 7 -8.70 4.02 2.17
N MET A 8 -9.30 2.83 2.27
CA MET A 8 -8.86 1.62 1.57
C MET A 8 -10.01 1.10 0.73
N GLU A 9 -9.75 0.89 -0.55
CA GLU A 9 -10.67 0.28 -1.51
C GLU A 9 -10.03 -1.01 -2.04
N VAL A 10 -10.82 -2.08 -2.14
CA VAL A 10 -10.38 -3.35 -2.73
C VAL A 10 -11.25 -3.63 -3.95
N GLN A 11 -10.62 -3.76 -5.11
CA GLN A 11 -11.27 -4.12 -6.37
C GLN A 11 -10.47 -5.23 -7.05
N ASP A 12 -11.05 -6.43 -7.12
CA ASP A 12 -10.38 -7.64 -7.61
C ASP A 12 -9.03 -7.85 -6.91
N SER A 13 -7.92 -7.80 -7.65
CA SER A 13 -6.57 -7.91 -7.10
C SER A 13 -5.92 -6.61 -6.68
N LEU A 14 -6.59 -5.47 -6.90
CA LEU A 14 -6.07 -4.14 -6.65
C LEU A 14 -6.56 -3.62 -5.30
N ILE A 15 -5.63 -3.43 -4.38
CA ILE A 15 -5.85 -2.74 -3.11
C ILE A 15 -5.35 -1.31 -3.28
N ARG A 16 -6.26 -0.35 -3.20
CA ARG A 16 -5.97 1.08 -3.32
C ARG A 16 -6.12 1.75 -1.97
N CYS A 17 -5.02 2.26 -1.44
CA CYS A 17 -5.00 3.05 -0.22
C CYS A 17 -4.87 4.53 -0.60
N ARG A 18 -5.72 5.41 -0.08
CA ARG A 18 -5.55 6.88 -0.24
C ARG A 18 -5.32 7.53 1.12
N GLN A 19 -4.46 8.54 1.15
CA GLN A 19 -4.29 9.48 2.25
C GLN A 19 -4.55 10.88 1.71
N LYS A 20 -5.58 11.54 2.24
CA LYS A 20 -5.96 12.89 1.91
C LYS A 20 -5.59 13.81 3.06
N THR A 21 -4.94 14.91 2.71
CA THR A 21 -4.69 16.05 3.58
C THR A 21 -5.21 17.31 2.89
N LYS A 22 -5.10 18.46 3.55
CA LYS A 22 -5.44 19.77 2.97
C LYS A 22 -4.58 20.10 1.75
N GLU A 23 -3.31 19.69 1.76
CA GLU A 23 -2.30 20.10 0.78
C GLU A 23 -2.03 19.01 -0.26
N THR A 24 -2.16 17.74 0.11
CA THR A 24 -1.76 16.62 -0.75
C THR A 24 -2.73 15.45 -0.67
N GLU A 25 -2.88 14.75 -1.79
CA GLU A 25 -3.48 13.43 -1.88
C GLU A 25 -2.43 12.41 -2.32
N LYS A 26 -2.25 11.36 -1.54
CA LYS A 26 -1.31 10.28 -1.81
C LYS A 26 -2.09 8.99 -2.04
N VAL A 27 -1.80 8.30 -3.13
CA VAL A 27 -2.45 7.02 -3.45
C VAL A 27 -1.38 5.95 -3.54
N LEU A 28 -1.57 4.84 -2.83
CA LEU A 28 -0.77 3.63 -2.90
C LEU A 28 -1.63 2.51 -3.49
N ASP A 29 -1.29 2.09 -4.70
CA ASP A 29 -1.91 0.98 -5.40
C ASP A 29 -1.06 -0.28 -5.23
N TYR A 30 -1.70 -1.37 -4.81
CA TYR A 30 -1.09 -2.68 -4.63
C TYR A 30 -1.86 -3.73 -5.44
N ASP A 31 -1.26 -4.21 -6.52
CA ASP A 31 -1.78 -5.34 -7.30
C ASP A 31 -1.19 -6.65 -6.77
N TYR A 32 -1.93 -7.32 -5.90
CA TYR A 32 -1.39 -8.46 -5.18
C TYR A 32 -1.16 -9.69 -6.07
N LYS A 33 -1.77 -9.75 -7.27
CA LYS A 33 -1.48 -10.79 -8.27
C LYS A 33 -0.11 -10.64 -8.92
N LYS A 34 0.53 -9.46 -8.82
CA LYS A 34 1.93 -9.24 -9.21
C LYS A 34 2.91 -9.43 -8.05
N CYS A 35 2.41 -9.67 -6.84
CA CYS A 35 3.24 -9.79 -5.66
C CYS A 35 3.88 -11.18 -5.58
N ALA A 36 5.20 -11.25 -5.47
CA ALA A 36 5.91 -12.52 -5.31
C ALA A 36 5.95 -13.04 -3.86
N GLY A 37 5.41 -12.30 -2.88
CA GLY A 37 5.44 -12.71 -1.47
C GLY A 37 6.85 -12.75 -0.86
N CYS A 38 7.78 -11.92 -1.35
CA CYS A 38 9.20 -11.92 -0.92
C CYS A 38 9.50 -11.20 0.41
N SER A 39 8.49 -10.59 1.05
CA SER A 39 8.58 -9.88 2.34
C SER A 39 9.55 -8.69 2.46
N ILE A 40 10.28 -8.31 1.40
CA ILE A 40 11.19 -7.14 1.40
C ILE A 40 10.49 -5.86 1.91
N CYS A 41 9.26 -5.61 1.46
CA CYS A 41 8.49 -4.43 1.87
C CYS A 41 8.06 -4.46 3.35
N VAL A 42 7.86 -5.66 3.92
CA VAL A 42 7.53 -5.87 5.34
C VAL A 42 8.72 -5.45 6.19
N ASP A 43 9.92 -5.95 5.88
CA ASP A 43 11.15 -5.70 6.65
C ASP A 43 11.57 -4.24 6.66
N LEU A 44 11.42 -3.54 5.53
CA LEU A 44 11.85 -2.14 5.39
C LEU A 44 10.84 -1.13 5.94
N CYS A 45 9.60 -1.53 6.25
CA CYS A 45 8.55 -0.58 6.60
C CYS A 45 8.84 0.06 7.97
N PRO A 46 9.17 1.36 8.04
CA PRO A 46 9.58 1.99 9.31
C PRO A 46 8.43 2.07 10.33
N LYS A 47 7.19 2.02 9.83
CA LYS A 47 5.97 2.02 10.65
C LYS A 47 5.43 0.63 10.96
N LYS A 48 6.03 -0.43 10.41
CA LYS A 48 5.53 -1.81 10.51
C LYS A 48 4.06 -1.94 10.08
N ALA A 49 3.68 -1.16 9.06
CA ALA A 49 2.33 -1.14 8.50
C ALA A 49 2.06 -2.28 7.51
N LEU A 50 3.03 -3.17 7.30
CA LEU A 50 2.95 -4.28 6.36
C LEU A 50 3.21 -5.58 7.11
N GLN A 51 2.47 -6.63 6.77
CA GLN A 51 2.61 -7.97 7.36
C GLN A 51 2.46 -9.03 6.27
N GLU A 52 3.03 -10.21 6.49
CA GLU A 52 2.84 -11.35 5.59
C GLU A 52 1.37 -11.80 5.60
N GLY A 53 0.82 -12.07 4.41
CA GLY A 53 -0.46 -12.73 4.25
C GLY A 53 -0.36 -14.26 4.42
N PRO A 54 -1.43 -15.00 4.12
CA PRO A 54 -1.46 -16.46 4.28
C PRO A 54 -0.72 -17.18 3.13
N LEU A 55 0.60 -17.01 3.05
CA LEU A 55 1.44 -17.49 1.93
C LEU A 55 1.27 -18.99 1.64
N GLN A 56 1.13 -19.82 2.68
CA GLN A 56 0.94 -21.26 2.52
C GLN A 56 -0.39 -21.60 1.86
N GLU A 57 -1.45 -20.85 2.14
CA GLU A 57 -2.77 -21.10 1.55
C GLU A 57 -2.85 -20.49 0.14
N ILE A 58 -2.16 -19.38 -0.10
CA ILE A 58 -1.99 -18.82 -1.45
C ILE A 58 -1.29 -19.83 -2.36
N ALA A 59 -0.24 -20.50 -1.87
CA ALA A 59 0.45 -21.56 -2.61
C ALA A 59 -0.47 -22.77 -2.93
N LYS A 60 -1.55 -22.97 -2.16
CA LYS A 60 -2.57 -24.00 -2.40
C LYS A 60 -3.75 -23.50 -3.26
N GLY A 61 -3.71 -22.25 -3.72
CA GLY A 61 -4.70 -21.68 -4.62
C GLY A 61 -5.70 -20.72 -3.98
N LEU A 62 -5.49 -20.28 -2.73
CA LEU A 62 -6.29 -19.20 -2.15
C LEU A 62 -6.01 -17.89 -2.89
N ASP A 63 -7.05 -17.24 -3.42
CA ASP A 63 -6.95 -15.89 -3.97
C ASP A 63 -6.93 -14.87 -2.82
N ALA A 64 -5.73 -14.60 -2.30
CA ALA A 64 -5.49 -13.67 -1.21
C ALA A 64 -4.18 -12.90 -1.43
N PRO A 65 -4.06 -11.68 -0.87
CA PRO A 65 -2.84 -10.90 -0.98
C PRO A 65 -1.67 -11.52 -0.18
N PRO A 66 -0.48 -11.69 -0.78
CA PRO A 66 0.72 -12.13 -0.06
C PRO A 66 1.22 -11.17 1.02
N VAL A 67 0.82 -9.89 0.96
CA VAL A 67 1.16 -8.86 1.95
C VAL A 67 -0.09 -8.10 2.34
N LEU A 68 -0.34 -7.95 3.65
CA LEU A 68 -1.43 -7.17 4.21
C LEU A 68 -0.96 -5.77 4.58
N ILE A 69 -1.81 -4.76 4.40
CA ILE A 69 -1.52 -3.35 4.69
C ILE A 69 -2.41 -2.88 5.84
N ASP A 70 -1.79 -2.44 6.93
CA ASP A 70 -2.45 -1.67 7.98
C ASP A 70 -2.45 -0.19 7.59
N LEU A 71 -3.62 0.30 7.17
CA LEU A 71 -3.76 1.66 6.67
C LEU A 71 -3.58 2.72 7.78
N ASP A 72 -3.95 2.41 9.01
CA ASP A 72 -3.86 3.34 10.13
C ASP A 72 -2.39 3.63 10.45
N LEU A 73 -1.53 2.61 10.37
CA LEU A 73 -0.09 2.73 10.55
C LEU A 73 0.65 3.26 9.33
N CYS A 74 0.11 3.05 8.12
CA CYS A 74 0.79 3.44 6.88
C CYS A 74 1.06 4.95 6.82
N ALA A 75 2.34 5.32 6.70
CA ALA A 75 2.77 6.72 6.59
C ALA A 75 2.88 7.24 5.15
N PHE A 76 2.52 6.41 4.15
CA PHE A 76 2.62 6.80 2.73
C PHE A 76 4.02 7.32 2.37
N CYS A 77 5.07 6.60 2.80
CA CYS A 77 6.47 7.00 2.60
C CYS A 77 7.09 6.48 1.29
N GLY A 78 6.43 5.55 0.59
CA GLY A 78 6.89 5.03 -0.70
C GLY A 78 8.05 4.02 -0.65
N MET A 79 8.61 3.67 0.51
CA MET A 79 9.71 2.70 0.56
C MET A 79 9.32 1.33 -0.03
N CYS A 80 8.10 0.85 0.26
CA CYS A 80 7.62 -0.41 -0.27
C CYS A 80 7.52 -0.42 -1.81
N VAL A 81 7.25 0.74 -2.42
CA VAL A 81 7.24 0.92 -3.89
C VAL A 81 8.66 0.87 -4.44
N ASN A 82 9.58 1.60 -3.81
CA ASN A 82 10.97 1.73 -4.30
C ASN A 82 11.73 0.40 -4.31
N PHE A 83 11.44 -0.48 -3.35
CA PHE A 83 12.14 -1.76 -3.19
C PHE A 83 11.34 -2.96 -3.72
N CYS A 84 10.14 -2.77 -4.29
CA CYS A 84 9.36 -3.89 -4.82
C CYS A 84 9.97 -4.39 -6.14
N PRO A 85 10.57 -5.61 -6.19
CA PRO A 85 11.24 -6.09 -7.39
C PRO A 85 10.27 -6.37 -8.55
N THR A 86 9.02 -6.70 -8.24
CA THR A 86 7.97 -7.00 -9.23
C THR A 86 7.12 -5.80 -9.62
N ARG A 87 7.35 -4.63 -9.00
CA ARG A 87 6.54 -3.41 -9.20
C ARG A 87 5.04 -3.66 -8.96
N ALA A 88 4.72 -4.55 -8.02
CA ALA A 88 3.34 -4.81 -7.56
C ALA A 88 2.72 -3.60 -6.85
N LEU A 89 3.57 -2.73 -6.29
CA LEU A 89 3.20 -1.51 -5.59
C LEU A 89 3.51 -0.29 -6.46
N LYS A 90 2.60 0.68 -6.49
CA LYS A 90 2.77 1.98 -7.15
C LYS A 90 2.25 3.08 -6.24
N MET A 91 2.88 4.25 -6.28
CA MET A 91 2.41 5.39 -5.52
C MET A 91 2.35 6.64 -6.39
N THR A 92 1.27 7.39 -6.25
CA THR A 92 1.09 8.72 -6.84
C THR A 92 0.90 9.75 -5.73
N ILE A 93 1.34 10.98 -6.00
CA ILE A 93 1.21 12.12 -5.11
C ILE A 93 0.67 13.26 -5.95
N GLU A 94 -0.47 13.80 -5.55
CA GLU A 94 -1.09 14.97 -6.15
C GLU A 94 -1.03 16.12 -5.13
N GLU A 95 -0.41 17.22 -5.53
CA GLU A 95 -0.40 18.45 -4.77
C GLU A 95 -1.69 19.21 -5.09
N LYS A 96 -2.47 19.54 -4.06
CA LYS A 96 -3.61 20.44 -4.19
C LYS A 96 -3.03 21.84 -4.20
N SER A 97 -2.89 22.41 -5.40
CA SER A 97 -2.48 23.80 -5.56
C SER A 97 -3.34 24.70 -4.67
N PRO A 98 -2.76 25.61 -3.88
CA PRO A 98 -3.56 26.62 -3.21
C PRO A 98 -4.28 27.43 -4.29
N GLU A 99 -5.61 27.43 -4.24
CA GLU A 99 -6.42 28.31 -5.08
C GLU A 99 -5.93 29.74 -4.83
N THR A 100 -5.45 30.40 -5.90
CA THR A 100 -4.92 31.78 -5.87
C THR A 100 -6.02 32.78 -5.58
#